data_AF-A0A0N4TWI7-F1
#
_entry.id   AF-A0A0N4TWI7-F1
#
_cell.length_a   1.000
_cell.length_b   1.000
_cell.length_c   1.000
_cell.angle_alpha   90.00
_cell.angle_beta   90.00
_cell.angle_gamma   90.00
#
_symmetry.space_group_name_H-M   'P 1'
#
loop_
_entity.id
_entity.type
_entity.pdbx_description
1 polymer ?
#
loop_
_entity_poly.entity_id
_entity_poly.type
_entity_poly.pdbx_seq_one_letter_code
_entity_poly.pdbx_strand_id
1 'polypeptide(L)'
;MAFTIIESIKPVKDRLERLLSEVKTMDIQTPDPTLPTNHERLEINETKDRLIDEKILQLQMCIDSIEVLNKQWIECAQKSKTKKKDKENIYKREINNEIKQITSKPPITESTTPTSYCNINLL
;
A
#
# COMPACT_ATOMS: atom_id res chain seq x y z
N MET A 1 -1.79 -5.68 -7.74
CA MET A 1 -1.79 -5.56 -6.27
C MET A 1 -2.53 -4.31 -5.80
N ALA A 2 -2.08 -3.08 -6.07
CA ALA A 2 -2.83 -1.88 -5.67
C ALA A 2 -4.24 -1.81 -6.28
N PHE A 3 -4.39 -2.12 -7.58
CA PHE A 3 -5.69 -2.22 -8.25
C PHE A 3 -6.62 -3.26 -7.60
N THR A 4 -6.06 -4.40 -7.18
CA THR A 4 -6.79 -5.47 -6.48
C THR A 4 -7.34 -4.99 -5.14
N ILE A 5 -6.56 -4.23 -4.36
CA ILE A 5 -6.99 -3.68 -3.07
C ILE A 5 -8.13 -2.66 -3.26
N ILE A 6 -8.03 -1.80 -4.29
CA ILE A 6 -9.06 -0.81 -4.62
C ILE A 6 -10.38 -1.48 -5.04
N GLU A 7 -10.33 -2.56 -5.80
CA GLU A 7 -11.55 -3.32 -6.12
C GLU A 7 -12.11 -4.05 -4.88
N SER A 8 -11.25 -4.56 -4.00
CA SER A 8 -11.68 -5.26 -2.78
C SER A 8 -12.31 -4.35 -1.72
N ILE A 9 -11.97 -3.05 -1.66
CA ILE A 9 -12.57 -2.14 -0.68
C ILE A 9 -13.98 -1.68 -1.07
N LYS A 10 -14.30 -1.65 -2.38
CA LYS A 10 -15.64 -1.24 -2.87
C LYS A 10 -16.80 -2.00 -2.22
N PRO A 11 -16.85 -3.35 -2.22
CA PRO A 11 -17.95 -4.06 -1.60
C PRO A 11 -18.03 -3.86 -0.08
N VAL A 12 -16.91 -3.53 0.59
CA VAL A 12 -16.90 -3.21 2.03
C VAL A 12 -17.54 -1.85 2.27
N LYS A 13 -17.23 -0.85 1.44
CA LYS A 13 -17.90 0.46 1.46
C LYS A 13 -19.41 0.32 1.25
N ASP A 14 -19.82 -0.44 0.23
CA ASP A 14 -21.25 -0.63 -0.07
C ASP A 14 -22.00 -1.32 1.09
N ARG A 15 -21.34 -2.26 1.79
CA ARG A 15 -21.87 -2.88 3.00
C ARG A 15 -22.02 -1.87 4.15
N LEU A 16 -21.04 -1.00 4.36
CA LEU A 16 -21.12 0.05 5.39
C LEU A 16 -22.23 1.07 5.11
N GLU A 17 -22.38 1.51 3.86
CA GLU A 17 -23.45 2.44 3.46
C GLU A 17 -24.84 1.82 3.66
N ARG A 18 -24.97 0.52 3.34
CA ARG A 18 -26.19 -0.24 3.60
C ARG A 18 -26.47 -0.37 5.10
N LEU A 19 -25.48 -0.80 5.88
CA LEU A 19 -25.60 -0.94 7.34
C LEU A 19 -26.01 0.39 7.99
N LEU A 20 -25.42 1.51 7.58
CA LEU A 20 -25.78 2.83 8.09
C LEU A 20 -27.24 3.19 7.77
N SER A 21 -27.70 2.85 6.56
CA SER A 21 -29.09 3.06 6.15
C SER A 21 -30.04 2.20 6.99
N GLU A 22 -29.70 0.92 7.21
CA GLU A 22 -30.47 0.01 8.05
C GLU A 22 -30.58 0.52 9.50
N VAL A 23 -29.45 0.88 10.11
CA VAL A 23 -29.40 1.43 11.48
C VAL A 23 -30.22 2.70 11.60
N LYS A 24 -30.19 3.59 10.59
CA LYS A 24 -30.99 4.82 10.60
C LYS A 24 -32.50 4.55 10.57
N THR A 25 -32.91 3.44 9.95
CA THR A 25 -34.31 3.02 9.88
C THR A 25 -34.75 2.09 11.01
N MET A 26 -33.83 1.68 11.89
CA MET A 26 -34.18 0.85 13.05
C MET A 26 -35.07 1.63 14.01
N ASP A 27 -36.26 1.09 14.27
CA ASP A 27 -37.14 1.60 15.31
C ASP A 27 -36.69 1.05 16.69
N ILE A 28 -35.76 1.77 17.30
CA ILE A 28 -35.26 1.49 18.66
C ILE A 28 -36.02 2.35 19.68
N GLN A 29 -37.19 2.91 19.36
CA GLN A 29 -37.89 3.78 20.30
C GLN A 29 -38.19 3.06 21.63
N THR A 30 -38.20 3.86 22.69
CA THR A 30 -38.52 3.43 24.05
C THR A 30 -39.91 2.78 24.07
N PRO A 31 -40.10 1.61 24.71
CA PRO A 31 -41.39 0.93 24.72
C PRO A 31 -42.50 1.87 25.19
N ASP A 32 -43.59 1.97 24.41
CA ASP A 32 -44.72 2.82 24.72
C ASP A 32 -45.21 2.54 26.17
N PRO A 33 -45.23 3.56 27.06
CA PRO A 33 -45.75 3.47 28.43
C PRO A 33 -47.12 2.81 28.53
N THR A 34 -47.91 2.83 27.46
CA THR A 34 -49.28 2.31 27.41
C THR A 34 -49.39 0.82 27.09
N LEU A 35 -48.28 0.13 26.77
CA LEU A 35 -48.30 -1.31 26.46
C LEU A 35 -48.75 -2.15 27.68
N PRO A 36 -49.68 -3.12 27.52
CA PRO A 36 -50.51 -3.59 28.63
C PRO A 36 -49.87 -4.67 29.51
N THR A 37 -48.73 -5.26 29.14
CA THR A 37 -48.16 -6.41 29.87
C THR A 37 -46.62 -6.44 29.89
N ASN A 38 -46.04 -6.74 31.06
CA ASN A 38 -44.57 -6.81 31.26
C ASN A 38 -43.88 -7.86 30.35
N HIS A 39 -44.60 -8.91 29.96
CA HIS A 39 -44.07 -9.99 29.11
C HIS A 39 -43.86 -9.54 27.66
N GLU A 40 -44.85 -8.87 27.05
CA GLU A 40 -44.73 -8.33 25.69
C GLU A 40 -43.58 -7.30 25.60
N ARG A 41 -43.44 -6.46 26.64
CA ARG A 41 -42.32 -5.51 26.75
C ARG A 41 -40.96 -6.21 26.78
N LEU A 42 -40.85 -7.33 27.49
CA LEU A 42 -39.62 -8.12 27.56
C LEU A 42 -39.28 -8.70 26.18
N GLU A 43 -40.24 -9.33 25.50
CA GLU A 43 -40.02 -9.92 24.16
C GLU A 43 -39.61 -8.88 23.11
N ILE A 44 -40.20 -7.68 23.15
CA ILE A 44 -39.83 -6.56 22.29
C ILE A 44 -38.38 -6.13 22.55
N ASN A 45 -37.99 -6.00 23.82
CA ASN A 45 -36.63 -5.59 24.19
C ASN A 45 -35.60 -6.64 23.79
N GLU A 46 -35.85 -7.92 24.07
CA GLU A 46 -34.96 -9.00 23.65
C GLU A 46 -34.81 -9.06 22.12
N THR A 47 -35.88 -8.78 21.38
CA THR A 47 -35.82 -8.72 19.91
C THR A 47 -34.98 -7.53 19.43
N LYS A 48 -35.08 -6.38 20.09
CA LYS A 48 -34.26 -5.20 19.81
C LYS A 48 -32.79 -5.46 20.12
N ASP A 49 -32.49 -6.08 21.25
CA ASP A 49 -31.12 -6.43 21.65
C ASP A 49 -30.48 -7.35 20.62
N ARG A 50 -31.20 -8.42 20.21
CA ARG A 50 -30.73 -9.32 19.13
C ARG A 50 -30.44 -8.58 17.82
N LEU A 51 -31.30 -7.62 17.45
CA LEU A 51 -31.11 -6.83 16.23
C LEU A 51 -29.89 -5.91 16.33
N ILE A 52 -29.67 -5.28 17.50
CA ILE A 52 -28.49 -4.45 17.77
C ILE A 52 -27.22 -5.30 17.69
N ASP A 53 -27.20 -6.46 18.34
CA ASP A 53 -26.06 -7.39 18.32
C ASP A 53 -25.72 -7.83 16.89
N GLU A 54 -26.74 -8.09 16.06
CA GLU A 54 -26.53 -8.40 14.64
C GLU A 54 -25.85 -7.24 13.91
N LYS A 55 -26.28 -5.99 14.14
CA LYS A 55 -25.66 -4.82 13.49
C LYS A 55 -24.23 -4.58 13.97
N ILE A 56 -23.97 -4.80 15.26
CA ILE A 56 -22.62 -4.74 15.83
C ILE A 56 -21.72 -5.78 15.15
N LEU A 57 -22.20 -7.02 14.99
CA LEU A 57 -21.44 -8.08 14.33
C LEU A 57 -21.12 -7.73 12.87
N GLN A 58 -22.10 -7.21 12.12
CA GLN A 58 -21.88 -6.79 10.73
C GLN A 58 -20.85 -5.66 10.62
N LEU A 59 -20.86 -4.70 11.56
CA LEU A 59 -19.86 -3.63 11.62
C LEU A 59 -18.47 -4.20 11.90
N GLN A 60 -18.37 -5.12 12.85
CA GLN A 60 -17.11 -5.81 13.21
C GLN A 60 -16.49 -6.47 11.97
N MET A 61 -17.28 -7.21 11.19
CA MET A 61 -16.81 -7.84 9.95
C MET A 61 -16.29 -6.84 8.91
N CYS A 62 -16.91 -5.66 8.83
CA CYS A 62 -16.44 -4.60 7.95
C CYS A 62 -15.11 -4.02 8.43
N ILE A 63 -14.95 -3.82 9.74
CA ILE A 63 -13.70 -3.36 10.37
C ILE A 63 -12.58 -4.36 10.09
N ASP A 64 -12.80 -5.66 10.37
CA ASP A 64 -11.81 -6.71 10.15
C ASP A 64 -11.35 -6.76 8.68
N SER A 65 -12.31 -6.59 7.74
CA SER A 65 -12.01 -6.53 6.30
C SER A 65 -11.13 -5.32 5.95
N ILE A 66 -11.43 -4.15 6.52
CA ILE A 66 -10.64 -2.92 6.32
C ILE A 66 -9.24 -3.08 6.89
N GLU A 67 -9.09 -3.68 8.07
CA GLU A 67 -7.78 -3.89 8.70
C GLU A 67 -6.87 -4.79 7.84
N VAL A 68 -7.41 -5.89 7.32
CA VAL A 68 -6.69 -6.77 6.41
C VAL A 68 -6.25 -6.04 5.15
N LEU A 69 -7.15 -5.28 4.52
CA LEU A 69 -6.85 -4.51 3.31
C LEU A 69 -5.82 -3.40 3.58
N ASN A 70 -5.91 -2.73 4.73
CA ASN A 70 -4.95 -1.71 5.16
C ASN A 70 -3.55 -2.30 5.35
N LYS A 71 -3.44 -3.48 5.99
CA LYS A 71 -2.16 -4.19 6.12
C LYS A 71 -1.57 -4.52 4.75
N GLN A 72 -2.37 -5.06 3.83
CA GLN A 72 -1.93 -5.37 2.47
C GLN A 72 -1.45 -4.11 1.71
N TRP A 73 -2.15 -2.99 1.89
CA TRP A 73 -1.76 -1.71 1.30
C TRP A 73 -0.40 -1.23 1.81
N ILE A 74 -0.19 -1.26 3.13
CA ILE A 74 1.09 -0.87 3.76
C ILE A 74 2.23 -1.75 3.23
N GLU A 75 2.04 -3.08 3.18
CA GLU A 75 3.04 -4.00 2.65
C GLU A 75 3.38 -3.72 1.18
N CYS A 76 2.37 -3.44 0.35
CA CYS A 76 2.57 -3.08 -1.05
C CYS A 76 3.36 -1.77 -1.19
N ALA A 77 3.03 -0.77 -0.38
CA ALA A 77 3.70 0.53 -0.37
C ALA A 77 5.15 0.44 0.13
N GLN A 78 5.44 -0.45 1.06
CA GLN A 78 6.81 -0.71 1.51
C GLN A 78 7.63 -1.43 0.44
N LYS A 79 7.08 -2.51 -0.16
CA LYS A 79 7.74 -3.26 -1.24
C LYS A 79 8.09 -2.37 -2.43
N SER A 80 7.25 -1.39 -2.77
CA SER A 80 7.55 -0.46 -3.87
C SER A 80 8.72 0.48 -3.53
N LYS A 81 8.81 0.97 -2.29
CA LYS A 81 9.95 1.79 -1.82
C LYS A 81 11.27 1.00 -1.85
N THR A 82 11.27 -0.23 -1.36
CA THR A 82 12.46 -1.09 -1.36
C THR A 82 12.95 -1.37 -2.78
N LYS A 83 12.04 -1.76 -3.69
CA LYS A 83 12.38 -1.98 -5.11
C LYS A 83 12.99 -0.74 -5.78
N LYS A 84 12.54 0.46 -5.43
CA LYS A 84 13.09 1.71 -5.97
C LYS A 84 14.52 1.95 -5.44
N LYS A 85 14.73 1.77 -4.14
CA LYS A 85 16.04 1.93 -3.50
C LYS A 85 17.06 0.90 -4.00
N ASP A 86 16.65 -0.34 -4.20
CA ASP A 86 17.51 -1.41 -4.71
C ASP A 86 17.99 -1.12 -6.13
N LYS A 87 17.07 -0.67 -7.02
CA LYS A 87 17.44 -0.23 -8.38
C LYS A 87 18.42 0.93 -8.35
N GLU A 88 18.16 1.96 -7.53
CA GLU A 88 19.07 3.11 -7.41
C GLU A 88 20.46 2.68 -6.93
N ASN A 89 20.55 1.76 -5.98
CA ASN A 89 21.82 1.22 -5.49
C ASN A 89 22.55 0.39 -6.55
N ILE A 90 21.84 -0.36 -7.39
CA ILE A 90 22.43 -1.10 -8.52
C ILE A 90 23.04 -0.10 -9.51
N TYR A 91 22.30 0.92 -9.94
CA TYR A 91 22.81 1.95 -10.84
C TYR A 91 24.02 2.69 -10.27
N LYS A 92 23.98 3.07 -8.98
CA LYS A 92 25.13 3.70 -8.31
C LYS A 92 26.37 2.80 -8.31
N ARG A 93 26.20 1.49 -8.13
CA ARG A 93 27.30 0.52 -8.16
C ARG A 93 27.88 0.38 -9.56
N GLU A 94 27.04 0.30 -10.58
CA GLU A 94 27.46 0.21 -11.99
C GLU A 94 28.27 1.44 -12.40
N ILE A 95 27.75 2.65 -12.15
CA ILE A 95 28.47 3.91 -12.43
C ILE A 95 29.80 3.95 -11.69
N ASN A 96 29.84 3.57 -10.42
CA ASN A 96 31.09 3.59 -9.64
C ASN A 96 32.12 2.58 -10.17
N ASN A 97 31.67 1.42 -10.66
CA ASN A 97 32.54 0.44 -11.31
C ASN A 97 33.09 0.96 -12.64
N GLU A 98 32.26 1.61 -13.46
CA GLU A 98 32.70 2.24 -14.72
C GLU A 98 33.73 3.35 -14.48
N ILE A 99 33.47 4.25 -13.52
CA ILE A 99 34.41 5.31 -13.14
C ILE A 99 35.75 4.70 -12.71
N LYS A 100 35.73 3.66 -11.86
CA LYS A 100 36.96 2.96 -11.43
C LYS A 100 37.76 2.42 -12.62
N GLN A 101 37.11 1.79 -13.59
CA GLN A 101 37.79 1.27 -14.79
C GLN A 101 38.38 2.36 -15.68
N ILE A 102 37.76 3.53 -15.76
CA ILE A 102 38.29 4.68 -16.50
C ILE A 102 39.51 5.27 -15.77
N THR A 103 39.41 5.44 -14.45
CA THR A 103 40.49 6.01 -13.62
C THR A 103 41.68 5.08 -13.41
N SER A 104 41.52 3.77 -13.62
CA SER A 104 42.61 2.79 -13.49
C SER A 104 43.42 2.62 -14.78
N LYS A 105 43.01 3.24 -15.90
CA LYS A 105 43.83 3.22 -17.13
C LYS A 105 45.02 4.18 -16.95
N PRO A 106 46.26 3.72 -17.23
CA PRO A 106 47.43 4.58 -17.12
C PRO A 106 47.32 5.76 -18.09
N PRO A 107 47.92 6.93 -17.75
CA PRO A 107 47.98 8.05 -18.68
C PRO A 107 48.63 7.58 -19.99
N ILE A 108 48.00 7.89 -21.12
CA ILE A 108 48.63 7.70 -22.43
C ILE A 108 49.79 8.69 -22.47
N THR A 109 51.00 8.21 -22.16
CA THR A 109 52.23 8.95 -22.45
C THR A 109 52.36 9.04 -23.96
N GLU A 110 52.00 10.19 -24.52
CA GLU A 110 52.40 10.59 -25.86
C GLU A 110 53.93 10.75 -25.85
N SER A 111 54.65 9.67 -26.16
CA SER A 111 56.08 9.76 -26.46
C SER A 111 56.23 10.28 -27.89
N THR A 112 56.20 11.60 -28.07
CA THR A 112 56.74 12.21 -29.29
C THR A 112 58.26 12.11 -29.24
N THR A 113 58.82 11.10 -29.92
CA THR A 113 60.24 11.09 -30.27
C THR A 113 60.50 12.12 -31.37
N PRO A 114 61.48 13.03 -31.23
CA PRO A 114 61.90 13.84 -32.36
C PRO A 114 62.75 12.96 -33.28
N THR A 115 62.24 12.68 -34.47
CA THR A 115 62.99 12.00 -35.53
C THR A 115 64.14 12.92 -35.98
N SER A 116 65.32 12.69 -35.42
CA SER A 116 66.59 13.22 -35.92
C SER A 116 66.92 12.51 -37.24
N TYR A 117 66.63 13.14 -38.37
CA TYR A 117 67.12 12.67 -39.66
C TYR A 117 68.59 13.07 -39.82
N CYS A 118 69.46 12.05 -39.82
CA CYS A 118 70.85 12.17 -40.22
C CYS A 118 70.95 12.59 -41.69
N ASN A 119 71.76 13.61 -41.94
CA ASN A 119 72.30 13.96 -43.24
C ASN A 119 72.97 12.74 -43.88
N ILE A 120 72.58 12.42 -45.12
CA ILE A 120 73.37 11.58 -46.02
C ILE A 120 73.69 12.43 -47.24
N ASN A 121 74.95 12.81 -47.36
CA ASN A 121 75.53 13.39 -48.56
C ASN A 121 75.32 12.44 -49.75
N LEU A 122 74.82 12.97 -50.86
CA LEU A 122 74.86 12.31 -52.15
C LEU A 122 75.24 13.33 -53.22
N LEU A 123 76.45 13.09 -53.77
CA LEU A 123 77.12 13.65 -54.95
C LEU A 123 77.82 15.01 -54.81
#